data_AF-A0A7W8FV02-F1
#
_entry.id   AF-A0A7W8FV02-F1
#
_cell.length_a   1.000
_cell.length_b   1.000
_cell.length_c   1.000
_cell.angle_alpha   90.00
_cell.angle_beta   90.00
_cell.angle_gamma   90.00
#
_symmetry.space_group_name_H-M   'P 1'
#
loop_
_entity.id
_entity.type
_entity.pdbx_description
1 polymer ?
#
loop_
_entity_poly.entity_id
_entity_poly.type
_entity_poly.pdbx_seq_one_letter_code
_entity_poly.pdbx_strand_id
1 'polypeptide(L)'
;MTKTCFRFFTITDYEKEEQWLHAMFLKGWKLVSVRFQCIYTFTQTEPADMAVRLEYSDIPLKTRPDYEVMMKDYGWECLSSGAGWNYFARPTDAQPVNNELFTDDVSRLSMIRKIFQKRYLVLFLVLIFLILPAVVTTGFEKGMNALFIGWIVLAGIYIFALAYCGIGFQKLLKKYDLKMDMTPSVRGLMVCALAAVVSILFLIAAYLVGGAFRDFWLAALPWVLCGIGLLALMIYTTTGNIDA
;
A
#
# COMPACT_ATOMS: atom_id res chain seq x y z
N MET A 1 26.95 6.84 19.33
CA MET A 1 26.92 7.50 18.00
C MET A 1 25.59 7.21 17.32
N THR A 2 25.11 8.10 16.45
CA THR A 2 23.91 7.89 15.63
C THR A 2 24.28 7.64 14.17
N LYS A 3 23.54 6.76 13.48
CA LYS A 3 23.74 6.41 12.08
C LYS A 3 22.42 6.47 11.33
N THR A 4 22.41 7.16 10.19
CA THR A 4 21.24 7.20 9.30
C THR A 4 21.52 6.38 8.05
N CYS A 5 20.61 5.47 7.72
CA CYS A 5 20.67 4.61 6.54
C CYS A 5 19.45 4.88 5.66
N PHE A 6 19.67 5.07 4.37
CA PHE A 6 18.60 5.05 3.38
C PHE A 6 18.45 3.63 2.83
N ARG A 7 17.28 3.03 2.99
CA ARG A 7 16.94 1.73 2.40
C ARG A 7 15.46 1.69 2.10
N PHE A 8 15.08 1.41 0.87
CA PHE A 8 13.67 1.34 0.50
C PHE A 8 13.19 -0.11 0.61
N PHE A 9 12.25 -0.36 1.51
CA PHE A 9 11.51 -1.62 1.58
C PHE A 9 10.10 -1.37 1.09
N THR A 10 9.64 -2.21 0.16
CA THR A 10 8.24 -2.18 -0.19
C THR A 10 7.41 -2.83 0.91
N ILE A 11 6.12 -2.54 0.88
CA ILE A 11 5.17 -3.08 1.85
C ILE A 11 5.16 -4.62 1.86
N THR A 12 5.46 -5.25 0.73
CA THR A 12 5.51 -6.71 0.60
C THR A 12 6.84 -7.32 1.04
N ASP A 13 7.86 -6.50 1.28
CA ASP A 13 9.20 -6.91 1.70
C ASP A 13 9.39 -6.80 3.24
N TYR A 14 8.31 -6.73 4.03
CA TYR A 14 8.39 -6.56 5.48
C TYR A 14 9.20 -7.67 6.17
N GLU A 15 9.14 -8.92 5.70
CA GLU A 15 9.96 -10.02 6.23
C GLU A 15 11.46 -9.79 6.00
N LYS A 16 11.83 -9.19 4.85
CA LYS A 16 13.23 -8.82 4.56
C LYS A 16 13.67 -7.64 5.41
N GLU A 17 12.74 -6.73 5.71
CA GLU A 17 12.96 -5.60 6.61
C GLU A 17 13.21 -6.10 8.04
N GLU A 18 12.41 -7.04 8.55
CA GLU A 18 12.61 -7.71 9.85
C GLU A 18 14.01 -8.36 9.94
N GLN A 19 14.37 -9.18 8.94
CA GLN A 19 15.69 -9.83 8.88
C GLN A 19 16.83 -8.83 8.82
N TRP A 20 16.66 -7.73 8.09
CA TRP A 20 17.68 -6.69 8.01
C TRP A 20 17.85 -5.95 9.34
N LEU A 21 16.76 -5.66 10.05
CA LEU A 21 16.81 -5.02 11.36
C LEU A 21 17.43 -5.95 12.41
N HIS A 22 17.10 -7.25 12.39
CA HIS A 22 17.78 -8.26 13.21
C HIS A 22 19.30 -8.26 12.97
N ALA A 23 19.72 -8.25 11.70
CA ALA A 23 21.14 -8.16 11.34
C ALA A 23 21.80 -6.83 11.77
N MET A 24 21.04 -5.76 11.98
CA MET A 24 21.55 -4.50 12.55
C MET A 24 21.74 -4.59 14.07
N PHE A 25 20.84 -5.26 14.78
CA PHE A 25 21.00 -5.53 16.21
C PHE A 25 22.25 -6.38 16.50
N LEU A 26 22.51 -7.42 15.69
CA LEU A 26 23.73 -8.23 15.78
C LEU A 26 25.01 -7.43 15.55
N LYS A 27 24.92 -6.29 14.87
CA LYS A 27 26.04 -5.37 14.63
C LYS A 27 26.13 -4.25 15.68
N GLY A 28 25.31 -4.28 16.71
CA GLY A 28 25.24 -3.25 17.75
C GLY A 28 24.55 -1.97 17.28
N TRP A 29 23.55 -2.06 16.40
CA TRP A 29 22.74 -0.92 15.96
C TRP A 29 21.27 -1.11 16.35
N LYS A 30 20.78 -0.28 17.26
CA LYS A 30 19.37 -0.24 17.68
C LYS A 30 18.61 0.80 16.89
N LEU A 31 17.46 0.41 16.33
CA LEU A 31 16.58 1.32 15.60
C LEU A 31 15.96 2.35 16.55
N VAL A 32 15.94 3.62 16.14
CA VAL A 32 15.35 4.74 16.90
C VAL A 32 14.15 5.33 16.18
N SER A 33 14.26 5.53 14.87
CA SER A 33 13.15 6.08 14.10
C SER A 33 13.18 5.65 12.64
N VAL A 34 11.99 5.54 12.06
CA VAL A 34 11.79 5.35 10.62
C VAL A 34 11.00 6.52 10.08
N ARG A 35 11.52 7.19 9.05
CA ARG A 35 10.85 8.27 8.33
C ARG A 35 10.59 7.86 6.89
N PHE A 36 9.41 8.21 6.37
CA PHE A 36 8.98 7.94 4.99
C PHE A 36 9.12 6.48 4.54
N GLN A 37 9.14 5.52 5.48
CA GLN A 37 9.38 4.09 5.21
C GLN A 37 10.71 3.80 4.49
N CYS A 38 11.67 4.72 4.52
CA CYS A 38 12.94 4.56 3.78
C CYS A 38 14.17 5.13 4.48
N ILE A 39 13.98 6.01 5.45
CA ILE A 39 15.07 6.63 6.21
C ILE A 39 15.04 6.03 7.62
N TYR A 40 16.06 5.24 7.94
CA TYR A 40 16.21 4.58 9.23
C TYR A 40 17.30 5.25 10.02
N THR A 41 16.98 5.65 11.25
CA THR A 41 17.95 6.22 12.19
C THR A 41 18.23 5.21 13.28
N PHE A 42 19.51 4.92 13.49
CA PHE A 42 20.01 3.97 14.47
C PHE A 42 20.88 4.67 15.51
N THR A 43 20.93 4.07 16.69
CA THR A 43 21.88 4.40 17.76
C THR A 43 22.77 3.20 18.01
N GLN A 44 24.04 3.46 18.26
CA GLN A 44 25.00 2.44 18.65
C GLN A 44 24.66 1.86 20.02
N THR A 45 24.64 0.54 20.11
CA THR A 45 24.38 -0.27 21.31
C THR A 45 25.32 -1.47 21.33
N GLU A 46 25.30 -2.25 22.40
CA GLU A 46 26.04 -3.51 22.44
C GLU A 46 25.41 -4.52 21.47
N PRO A 47 26.21 -5.32 20.75
CA PRO A 47 25.70 -6.41 19.93
C PRO A 47 24.78 -7.32 20.74
N ALA A 48 23.52 -7.42 20.33
CA ALA A 48 22.52 -8.25 21.00
C ALA A 48 21.72 -9.04 19.97
N ASP A 49 21.41 -10.30 20.27
CA ASP A 49 20.51 -11.11 19.46
C ASP A 49 19.06 -10.79 19.82
N MET A 50 18.45 -9.91 19.02
CA MET A 50 17.12 -9.37 19.25
C MET A 50 16.24 -9.66 18.03
N ALA A 51 15.32 -10.61 18.14
CA ALA A 51 14.32 -10.87 17.12
C ALA A 51 13.45 -9.61 16.89
N VAL A 52 13.31 -9.20 15.63
CA VAL A 52 12.51 -8.02 15.24
C VAL A 52 11.24 -8.47 14.53
N ARG A 53 10.11 -7.86 14.90
CA ARG A 53 8.81 -8.06 14.27
C ARG A 53 8.17 -6.74 13.89
N LEU A 54 7.59 -6.70 12.70
CA LEU A 54 6.84 -5.57 12.17
C LEU A 54 5.35 -5.88 12.20
N GLU A 55 4.57 -5.03 12.85
CA GLU A 55 3.10 -5.10 12.86
C GLU A 55 2.53 -3.90 12.11
N TYR A 56 1.56 -4.14 11.23
CA TYR A 56 0.81 -3.07 10.59
C TYR A 56 -0.55 -2.90 11.27
N SER A 57 -0.78 -1.70 11.81
CA SER A 57 -2.06 -1.30 12.39
C SER A 57 -2.49 0.07 11.89
N ASP A 58 -3.80 0.20 11.67
CA ASP A 58 -4.43 1.45 11.28
C ASP A 58 -4.52 2.45 12.45
N ILE A 59 -4.49 1.93 13.68
CA ILE A 59 -4.59 2.72 14.89
C ILE A 59 -3.16 2.96 15.39
N PRO A 60 -2.71 4.22 15.46
CA PRO A 60 -1.39 4.55 15.97
C PRO A 60 -1.17 3.93 17.34
N LEU A 61 0.02 3.36 17.59
CA LEU A 61 0.31 2.73 18.88
C LEU A 61 0.12 3.70 20.06
N LYS A 62 0.44 4.99 19.86
CA LYS A 62 0.28 6.06 20.85
C LYS A 62 -1.16 6.23 21.37
N THR A 63 -2.17 5.79 20.62
CA THR A 63 -3.58 5.86 21.04
C THR A 63 -4.05 4.58 21.71
N ARG A 64 -3.16 3.58 21.90
CA ARG A 64 -3.43 2.29 22.55
C ARG A 64 -2.33 1.95 23.58
N PRO A 65 -2.22 2.73 24.68
CA PRO A 65 -1.21 2.50 25.70
C PRO A 65 -1.34 1.11 26.35
N ASP A 66 -2.57 0.61 26.52
CA ASP A 66 -2.82 -0.72 27.10
C ASP A 66 -2.20 -1.84 26.25
N TYR A 67 -2.21 -1.68 24.92
CA TYR A 67 -1.58 -2.63 24.00
C TYR A 67 -0.06 -2.58 24.09
N GLU A 68 0.53 -1.38 24.25
CA GLU A 68 1.97 -1.22 24.44
C GLU A 68 2.44 -1.86 25.75
N VAL A 69 1.69 -1.68 26.84
CA VAL A 69 1.97 -2.34 28.13
C VAL A 69 1.89 -3.86 27.98
N MET A 70 0.81 -4.37 27.36
CA MET A 70 0.65 -5.81 27.11
C MET A 70 1.82 -6.38 26.30
N MET A 71 2.26 -5.70 25.23
CA MET A 71 3.43 -6.13 24.44
C MET A 71 4.70 -6.17 25.29
N LYS A 72 4.90 -5.17 26.15
CA LYS A 72 6.04 -5.10 27.07
C LYS A 72 6.03 -6.23 28.08
N ASP A 73 4.87 -6.60 28.61
CA ASP A 73 4.71 -7.72 29.54
C ASP A 73 5.03 -9.06 28.87
N TYR A 74 4.78 -9.18 27.56
CA TYR A 74 5.22 -10.31 26.73
C TYR A 74 6.70 -10.27 26.32
N GLY A 75 7.46 -9.30 26.82
CA GLY A 75 8.90 -9.14 26.55
C GLY A 75 9.22 -8.43 25.23
N TRP A 76 8.25 -7.81 24.56
CA TRP A 76 8.48 -7.01 23.35
C TRP A 76 8.71 -5.54 23.70
N GLU A 77 9.84 -5.00 23.24
CA GLU A 77 10.15 -3.58 23.32
C GLU A 77 9.74 -2.88 22.01
N CYS A 78 8.96 -1.80 22.12
CA CYS A 78 8.63 -0.96 20.96
C CYS A 78 9.83 -0.05 20.61
N LEU A 79 10.38 -0.22 19.42
CA LEU A 79 11.51 0.56 18.92
C LEU A 79 11.04 1.86 18.27
N SER A 80 9.99 1.76 17.46
CA SER A 80 9.45 2.89 16.71
C SER A 80 8.04 2.58 16.23
N SER A 81 7.28 3.64 15.95
CA SER A 81 6.00 3.56 15.26
C SER A 81 5.89 4.68 14.23
N GLY A 82 5.40 4.37 13.03
CA GLY A 82 5.33 5.33 11.94
C GLY A 82 4.61 4.79 10.70
N ALA A 83 3.81 5.65 10.06
CA ALA A 83 3.02 5.31 8.87
C ALA A 83 2.10 4.07 9.04
N GLY A 84 1.71 3.71 10.27
CA GLY A 84 0.92 2.50 10.55
C GLY A 84 1.76 1.24 10.77
N TRP A 85 3.09 1.31 10.67
CA TRP A 85 4.00 0.25 11.09
C TRP A 85 4.45 0.46 12.53
N ASN A 86 4.44 -0.61 13.31
CA ASN A 86 5.01 -0.69 14.64
C ASN A 86 6.17 -1.69 14.63
N TYR A 87 7.30 -1.27 15.16
CA TYR A 87 8.54 -2.05 15.17
C TYR A 87 8.78 -2.55 16.59
N PHE A 88 8.71 -3.87 16.77
CA PHE A 88 8.93 -4.51 18.05
C PHE A 88 10.21 -5.34 18.02
N ALA A 89 10.97 -5.34 19.12
CA ALA A 89 12.13 -6.21 19.30
C ALA A 89 12.03 -6.97 20.62
N ARG A 90 12.52 -8.20 20.62
CA ARG A 90 12.57 -9.06 21.81
C ARG A 90 13.87 -9.87 21.80
N PRO A 91 14.53 -10.09 22.96
CA PRO A 91 15.71 -10.96 23.04
C PRO A 91 15.38 -12.38 22.57
N THR A 92 16.24 -12.97 21.74
CA THR A 92 16.05 -14.33 21.21
C THR A 92 16.11 -15.40 22.31
N ASP A 93 16.86 -15.13 23.40
CA ASP A 93 17.05 -16.04 24.54
C ASP A 93 15.90 -16.02 25.57
N ALA A 94 14.97 -15.06 25.48
CA ALA A 94 13.81 -15.04 26.35
C ALA A 94 12.93 -16.25 25.99
N GLN A 95 12.81 -17.21 26.94
CA GLN A 95 12.07 -18.49 26.82
C GLN A 95 10.92 -18.41 25.81
N PRO A 96 10.68 -19.45 24.99
CA PRO A 96 9.56 -19.48 24.05
C PRO A 96 8.25 -19.59 24.83
N VAL A 97 7.86 -18.53 25.54
CA VAL A 97 6.49 -18.23 25.88
C VAL A 97 5.85 -17.95 24.55
N ASN A 98 5.42 -19.04 23.91
CA ASN A 98 4.60 -19.08 22.73
C ASN A 98 4.91 -17.97 21.72
N ASN A 99 5.75 -18.31 20.72
CA ASN A 99 5.72 -17.65 19.42
C ASN A 99 4.27 -17.53 18.85
N GLU A 100 3.31 -18.26 19.42
CA GLU A 100 1.89 -18.38 19.10
C GLU A 100 1.02 -17.11 19.28
N LEU A 101 1.45 -16.05 19.97
CA LEU A 101 0.61 -14.84 20.06
C LEU A 101 0.44 -14.15 18.68
N PHE A 102 1.30 -14.47 17.70
CA PHE A 102 1.32 -13.85 16.36
C PHE A 102 1.50 -14.86 15.21
N THR A 103 1.28 -16.16 15.43
CA THR A 103 1.38 -17.19 14.38
C THR A 103 0.05 -17.55 13.74
N ASP A 104 -1.06 -16.93 14.12
CA ASP A 104 -2.31 -17.18 13.40
C ASP A 104 -2.24 -16.55 12.01
N ASP A 105 -2.33 -17.39 11.00
CA ASP A 105 -2.40 -17.00 9.59
C ASP A 105 -3.55 -15.98 9.35
N VAL A 106 -4.56 -15.98 10.22
CA VAL A 106 -5.65 -15.01 10.28
C VAL A 106 -5.15 -13.58 10.59
N SER A 107 -4.24 -13.43 11.55
CA SER A 107 -3.65 -12.14 11.90
C SER A 107 -2.83 -11.57 10.75
N ARG A 108 -1.97 -12.41 10.14
CA ARG A 108 -1.17 -12.06 8.97
C ARG A 108 -2.04 -11.72 7.76
N LEU A 109 -3.08 -12.50 7.50
CA LEU A 109 -4.05 -12.21 6.45
C LEU A 109 -4.70 -10.84 6.66
N SER A 110 -5.17 -10.57 7.88
CA SER A 110 -5.81 -9.29 8.20
C SER A 110 -4.86 -8.11 7.96
N MET A 111 -3.58 -8.28 8.31
CA MET A 111 -2.53 -7.29 8.12
C MET A 111 -2.27 -7.05 6.63
N ILE A 112 -2.00 -8.13 5.88
CA ILE A 112 -1.75 -8.11 4.42
C ILE A 112 -2.96 -7.50 3.68
N ARG A 113 -4.18 -7.85 4.08
CA ARG A 113 -5.43 -7.32 3.51
C ARG A 113 -5.57 -5.83 3.76
N LYS A 114 -5.38 -5.34 4.99
CA LYS A 114 -5.48 -3.91 5.32
C LYS A 114 -4.47 -3.09 4.54
N ILE A 115 -3.24 -3.58 4.49
CA ILE A 115 -2.15 -3.03 3.69
C ILE A 115 -2.56 -2.86 2.23
N PHE A 116 -3.11 -3.91 1.62
CA PHE A 116 -3.49 -3.88 0.21
C PHE A 116 -4.68 -2.93 -0.01
N GLN A 117 -5.75 -3.10 0.77
CA GLN A 117 -6.96 -2.31 0.61
C GLN A 117 -6.75 -0.82 0.79
N LYS A 118 -5.82 -0.40 1.64
CA LYS A 118 -5.54 1.04 1.82
C LYS A 118 -4.47 1.54 0.88
N ARG A 119 -3.28 0.92 0.90
CA ARG A 119 -2.12 1.51 0.20
C ARG A 119 -2.09 1.17 -1.28
N TYR A 120 -2.36 -0.07 -1.64
CA TYR A 120 -2.40 -0.47 -3.05
C TYR A 120 -3.57 0.21 -3.78
N LEU A 121 -4.74 0.27 -3.13
CA LEU A 121 -5.91 0.96 -3.68
C LEU A 121 -5.66 2.46 -3.87
N VAL A 122 -5.07 3.15 -2.89
CA VAL A 122 -4.76 4.59 -3.03
C VAL A 122 -3.77 4.82 -4.18
N LEU A 123 -2.71 4.02 -4.29
CA LEU A 123 -1.75 4.14 -5.41
C LEU A 123 -2.43 3.91 -6.77
N PHE A 124 -3.32 2.91 -6.83
CA PHE A 124 -4.08 2.61 -8.03
C PHE A 124 -5.03 3.76 -8.40
N LEU A 125 -5.78 4.31 -7.44
CA LEU A 125 -6.68 5.44 -7.67
C LEU A 125 -5.94 6.70 -8.13
N VAL A 126 -4.77 6.99 -7.55
CA VAL A 126 -3.93 8.12 -7.98
C VAL A 126 -3.50 7.94 -9.43
N LEU A 127 -3.11 6.72 -9.84
CA LEU A 127 -2.78 6.45 -11.23
C LEU A 127 -3.99 6.72 -12.15
N ILE A 128 -5.18 6.20 -11.80
CA ILE A 128 -6.37 6.29 -12.67
C ILE A 128 -6.97 7.69 -12.72
N PHE A 129 -7.08 8.39 -11.59
CA PHE A 129 -7.84 9.65 -11.50
C PHE A 129 -6.98 10.90 -11.59
N LEU A 130 -5.68 10.81 -11.32
CA LEU A 130 -4.78 11.96 -11.39
C LEU A 130 -3.81 11.85 -12.57
N ILE A 131 -3.06 10.75 -12.64
CA ILE A 131 -1.94 10.64 -13.59
C ILE A 131 -2.43 10.37 -15.01
N LEU A 132 -3.31 9.39 -15.22
CA LEU A 132 -3.82 9.08 -16.57
C LEU A 132 -4.56 10.27 -17.22
N PRO A 133 -5.48 10.99 -16.54
CA PRO A 133 -6.13 12.16 -17.13
C PRO A 133 -5.14 13.29 -17.42
N ALA A 134 -4.10 13.45 -16.60
CA ALA A 134 -3.05 14.44 -16.85
C ALA A 134 -2.22 14.08 -18.09
N VAL A 135 -1.86 12.81 -18.29
CA VAL A 135 -1.20 12.34 -19.53
C VAL A 135 -2.07 12.64 -20.75
N VAL A 136 -3.36 12.31 -20.67
CA VAL A 136 -4.33 12.49 -21.77
C VAL A 136 -4.50 13.96 -22.14
N THR A 137 -4.80 14.81 -21.15
CA THR A 137 -5.05 16.24 -21.38
C THR A 137 -3.81 16.96 -21.90
N THR A 138 -2.64 16.70 -21.31
CA THR A 138 -1.38 17.32 -21.77
C THR A 138 -0.95 16.84 -23.16
N GLY A 139 -1.16 15.55 -23.47
CA GLY A 139 -0.87 14.99 -24.78
C GLY A 139 -1.77 15.55 -25.89
N PHE A 140 -3.06 15.69 -25.63
CA PHE A 140 -4.03 16.17 -26.62
C PHE A 140 -3.97 17.69 -26.84
N GLU A 141 -3.84 18.50 -25.78
CA GLU A 141 -3.90 19.96 -25.91
C GLU A 141 -2.55 20.58 -26.30
N LYS A 142 -1.45 20.05 -25.75
CA LYS A 142 -0.13 20.71 -25.82
C LYS A 142 0.91 19.93 -26.62
N GLY A 143 0.56 18.76 -27.14
CA GLY A 143 1.46 17.89 -27.89
C GLY A 143 2.66 17.39 -27.08
N MET A 144 3.71 16.93 -27.77
CA MET A 144 4.94 16.44 -27.14
C MET A 144 5.76 17.57 -26.51
N ASN A 145 5.39 17.99 -25.31
CA ASN A 145 6.13 18.94 -24.50
C ASN A 145 6.79 18.26 -23.27
N ALA A 146 7.67 18.99 -22.58
CA ALA A 146 8.38 18.47 -21.41
C ALA A 146 7.45 18.00 -20.29
N LEU A 147 6.28 18.63 -20.13
CA LEU A 147 5.27 18.24 -19.14
C LEU A 147 4.64 16.89 -19.48
N PHE A 148 4.29 16.64 -20.74
CA PHE A 148 3.75 15.37 -21.22
C PHE A 148 4.76 14.24 -21.01
N ILE A 149 6.03 14.47 -21.34
CA ILE A 149 7.11 13.51 -21.07
C ILE A 149 7.21 13.24 -19.55
N GLY A 150 7.16 14.29 -18.72
CA GLY A 150 7.15 14.16 -17.26
C GLY A 150 6.01 13.29 -16.74
N TRP A 151 4.78 13.49 -17.24
CA TRP A 151 3.62 12.69 -16.87
C TRP A 151 3.74 11.22 -17.32
N ILE A 152 4.28 10.95 -18.50
CA ILE A 152 4.55 9.58 -18.98
C ILE A 152 5.57 8.88 -18.07
N VAL A 153 6.68 9.55 -17.74
CA VAL A 153 7.70 9.00 -16.84
C VAL A 153 7.10 8.71 -15.46
N LEU A 154 6.31 9.63 -14.92
CA LEU A 154 5.62 9.45 -13.64
C LEU A 154 4.62 8.27 -13.68
N ALA A 155 3.84 8.15 -14.76
CA ALA A 155 2.95 7.02 -14.97
C ALA A 155 3.71 5.69 -15.01
N GLY A 156 4.84 5.64 -15.72
CA GLY A 156 5.71 4.48 -15.77
C GLY A 156 6.25 4.06 -14.40
N ILE A 157 6.67 5.03 -13.58
CA ILE A 157 7.11 4.79 -12.19
C ILE A 157 5.97 4.20 -11.35
N TYR A 158 4.76 4.76 -11.45
CA TYR A 158 3.59 4.26 -10.73
C TYR A 158 3.19 2.85 -11.17
N ILE A 159 3.19 2.57 -12.48
CA ILE A 159 2.89 1.24 -13.03
C ILE A 159 3.93 0.23 -12.54
N PHE A 160 5.21 0.58 -12.57
CA PHE A 160 6.28 -0.27 -12.05
C PHE A 160 6.10 -0.55 -10.55
N ALA A 161 5.79 0.47 -9.75
CA ALA A 161 5.55 0.32 -8.32
C ALA A 161 4.33 -0.59 -8.04
N LEU A 162 3.22 -0.41 -8.77
CA LEU A 162 2.03 -1.25 -8.68
C LEU A 162 2.34 -2.70 -9.08
N ALA A 163 3.06 -2.92 -10.19
CA ALA A 163 3.45 -4.25 -10.63
C ALA A 163 4.34 -4.95 -9.59
N TYR A 164 5.35 -4.26 -9.07
CA TYR A 164 6.23 -4.79 -8.04
C TYR A 164 5.44 -5.16 -6.77
N CYS A 165 4.60 -4.26 -6.27
CA CYS A 165 3.76 -4.52 -5.09
C CYS A 165 2.74 -5.64 -5.35
N GLY A 166 2.15 -5.69 -6.54
CA GLY A 166 1.19 -6.73 -6.93
C GLY A 166 1.84 -8.11 -6.99
N ILE A 167 3.03 -8.23 -7.58
CA ILE A 167 3.79 -9.49 -7.62
C ILE A 167 4.22 -9.90 -6.20
N GLY A 168 4.73 -8.98 -5.40
CA GLY A 168 5.09 -9.24 -4.00
C GLY A 168 3.90 -9.74 -3.19
N PHE A 169 2.72 -9.15 -3.41
CA PHE A 169 1.48 -9.54 -2.76
C PHE A 169 1.02 -10.94 -3.18
N GLN A 170 1.07 -11.25 -4.47
CA GLN A 170 0.75 -12.61 -4.96
C GLN A 170 1.68 -13.67 -4.37
N LYS A 171 2.96 -13.34 -4.20
CA LYS A 171 3.92 -14.24 -3.52
C LYS A 171 3.54 -14.48 -2.07
N LEU A 172 3.15 -13.44 -1.34
CA LEU A 172 2.68 -13.56 0.04
C LEU A 172 1.39 -14.40 0.12
N LEU A 173 0.40 -14.17 -0.75
CA LEU A 173 -0.82 -14.96 -0.77
C LEU A 173 -0.53 -16.45 -1.01
N LYS A 174 0.34 -16.77 -1.97
CA LYS A 174 0.74 -18.16 -2.25
C LYS A 174 1.53 -18.78 -1.09
N LYS A 175 2.42 -18.01 -0.45
CA LYS A 175 3.25 -18.48 0.66
C LYS A 175 2.41 -18.94 1.86
N TYR A 176 1.30 -18.26 2.10
CA TYR A 176 0.42 -18.50 3.24
C TYR A 176 -0.89 -19.24 2.86
N ASP A 177 -1.01 -19.74 1.62
CA ASP A 177 -2.23 -20.35 1.05
C ASP A 177 -3.52 -19.52 1.30
N LEU A 178 -3.38 -18.20 1.24
CA LEU A 178 -4.44 -17.26 1.55
C LEU A 178 -5.28 -16.95 0.32
N LYS A 179 -6.60 -17.01 0.48
CA LYS A 179 -7.55 -16.44 -0.49
C LYS A 179 -7.90 -15.03 -0.08
N MET A 180 -7.62 -14.08 -0.96
CA MET A 180 -7.95 -12.69 -0.72
C MET A 180 -9.44 -12.44 -1.01
N ASP A 181 -10.21 -12.15 0.03
CA ASP A 181 -11.56 -11.64 -0.10
C ASP A 181 -11.53 -10.11 -0.05
N MET A 182 -11.79 -9.45 -1.19
CA MET A 182 -11.97 -8.00 -1.17
C MET A 182 -13.33 -7.67 -0.57
N THR A 183 -13.35 -6.68 0.33
CA THR A 183 -14.59 -6.13 0.84
C THR A 183 -15.45 -5.67 -0.35
N PRO A 184 -16.77 -5.82 -0.28
CA PRO A 184 -17.67 -5.41 -1.35
C PRO A 184 -17.43 -3.96 -1.82
N SER A 185 -17.07 -3.07 -0.88
CA SER A 185 -16.79 -1.66 -1.14
C SER A 185 -15.54 -1.45 -2.00
N VAL A 186 -14.44 -2.14 -1.68
CA VAL A 186 -13.19 -2.09 -2.44
C VAL A 186 -13.38 -2.71 -3.83
N ARG A 187 -14.13 -3.81 -3.91
CA ARG A 187 -14.43 -4.47 -5.18
C ARG A 187 -15.18 -3.54 -6.12
N GLY A 188 -16.21 -2.87 -5.61
CA GLY A 188 -16.97 -1.91 -6.40
C GLY A 188 -16.12 -0.70 -6.82
N LEU A 189 -15.26 -0.18 -5.95
CA LEU A 189 -14.36 0.91 -6.30
C LEU A 189 -13.38 0.51 -7.43
N MET A 190 -12.87 -0.72 -7.42
CA MET A 190 -12.03 -1.22 -8.52
C MET A 190 -12.80 -1.38 -9.83
N VAL A 191 -14.08 -1.79 -9.78
CA VAL A 191 -14.93 -1.85 -10.97
C VAL A 191 -15.13 -0.45 -11.56
N CYS A 192 -15.41 0.55 -10.72
CA CYS A 192 -15.52 1.94 -11.15
C CYS A 192 -14.21 2.46 -11.77
N ALA A 193 -13.07 2.15 -11.16
CA ALA A 193 -11.76 2.54 -11.68
C ALA A 193 -11.43 1.85 -13.02
N LEU A 194 -11.77 0.57 -13.19
CA LEU A 194 -11.64 -0.13 -14.47
C LEU A 194 -12.55 0.47 -15.55
N ALA A 195 -13.79 0.80 -15.21
CA ALA A 195 -14.70 1.49 -16.12
C ALA A 195 -14.16 2.87 -16.53
N ALA A 196 -13.54 3.61 -15.61
CA ALA A 196 -12.87 4.86 -15.91
C ALA A 196 -11.68 4.67 -16.87
N VAL A 197 -10.84 3.65 -16.66
CA VAL A 197 -9.74 3.30 -17.59
C VAL A 197 -10.27 3.01 -18.99
N VAL A 198 -11.30 2.17 -19.09
CA VAL A 198 -11.92 1.83 -20.38
C VAL A 198 -12.47 3.08 -21.06
N SER A 199 -13.14 3.97 -20.30
CA SER A 199 -13.66 5.24 -20.81
C SER A 199 -12.54 6.17 -21.31
N ILE A 200 -11.42 6.23 -20.58
CA ILE A 200 -10.23 7.00 -21.00
C ILE A 200 -9.64 6.42 -22.29
N LEU A 201 -9.53 5.08 -22.41
CA LEU A 201 -9.04 4.43 -23.63
C LEU A 201 -9.95 4.72 -24.83
N PHE A 202 -11.27 4.71 -24.64
CA PHE A 202 -12.22 5.09 -25.67
C PHE A 202 -12.08 6.56 -26.06
N LEU A 203 -11.87 7.48 -25.11
CA LEU A 203 -11.58 8.88 -25.42
C LEU A 203 -10.30 9.05 -26.23
N ILE A 204 -9.24 8.32 -25.89
CA ILE A 204 -7.99 8.33 -26.66
C ILE A 204 -8.23 7.83 -28.08
N ALA A 205 -8.92 6.70 -28.23
CA ALA A 205 -9.26 6.15 -29.55
C ALA A 205 -10.15 7.12 -30.35
N ALA A 206 -11.11 7.77 -29.70
CA ALA A 206 -11.99 8.74 -30.32
C ALA A 206 -11.24 9.95 -30.89
N TYR A 207 -10.28 10.47 -30.13
CA TYR A 207 -9.40 11.54 -30.60
C TYR A 207 -8.46 11.11 -31.72
N LEU A 208 -7.92 9.88 -31.68
CA LEU A 208 -7.02 9.36 -32.71
C LEU A 208 -7.72 9.13 -34.05
N VAL A 209 -8.95 8.61 -34.03
CA VAL A 209 -9.76 8.36 -35.23
C VAL A 209 -10.30 9.68 -35.81
N GLY A 210 -10.67 10.63 -34.94
CA GLY A 210 -11.25 11.91 -35.34
C GLY A 210 -12.64 11.79 -35.96
N GLY A 211 -13.17 12.91 -36.46
CA GLY A 211 -14.45 12.97 -37.17
C GLY A 211 -15.67 12.57 -36.33
N ALA A 212 -16.66 11.93 -36.98
CA ALA A 212 -17.96 11.60 -36.38
C ALA A 212 -17.85 10.71 -35.12
N PHE A 213 -16.81 9.89 -35.02
CA PHE A 213 -16.59 9.02 -33.86
C PHE A 213 -16.15 9.81 -32.62
N ARG A 214 -15.33 10.85 -32.80
CA ARG A 214 -14.96 11.79 -31.73
C ARG A 214 -16.18 12.51 -31.18
N ASP A 215 -16.98 13.07 -32.08
CA ASP A 215 -18.13 13.91 -31.70
C ASP A 215 -19.22 13.06 -31.02
N PHE A 216 -19.44 11.83 -31.49
CA PHE A 216 -20.28 10.84 -30.81
C PHE A 216 -19.82 10.55 -29.37
N TRP A 217 -18.53 10.26 -29.18
CA TRP A 217 -18.00 9.91 -27.85
C TRP A 217 -18.00 11.08 -26.87
N LEU A 218 -17.73 12.30 -27.34
CA LEU A 218 -17.84 13.51 -26.51
C LEU A 218 -19.28 13.76 -26.06
N ALA A 219 -20.26 13.52 -26.94
CA ALA A 219 -21.69 13.60 -26.59
C ALA A 219 -22.13 12.48 -25.62
N ALA A 220 -21.52 11.30 -25.70
CA ALA A 220 -21.78 10.17 -24.81
C ALA A 220 -21.13 10.32 -23.42
N LEU A 221 -20.07 11.12 -23.29
CA LEU A 221 -19.27 11.25 -22.07
C LEU A 221 -20.09 11.60 -20.82
N PRO A 222 -21.03 12.56 -20.82
CA PRO A 222 -21.84 12.87 -19.64
C PRO A 222 -22.68 11.68 -19.15
N TRP A 223 -23.19 10.87 -20.09
CA TRP A 223 -23.99 9.69 -19.80
C TRP A 223 -23.14 8.56 -19.22
N VAL A 224 -21.93 8.37 -19.74
CA VAL A 224 -20.96 7.41 -19.20
C VAL A 224 -20.55 7.78 -17.78
N LEU A 225 -20.24 9.06 -17.53
CA LEU A 225 -19.92 9.56 -16.20
C LEU A 225 -21.10 9.41 -15.22
N CYS A 226 -22.32 9.70 -15.69
CA CYS A 226 -23.54 9.48 -14.91
C CYS A 226 -23.75 7.99 -14.58
N GLY A 227 -23.52 7.10 -15.54
CA GLY A 227 -23.60 5.64 -15.35
C GLY A 227 -22.57 5.12 -14.34
N ILE A 228 -21.32 5.60 -14.42
CA ILE A 228 -20.27 5.29 -13.42
C ILE A 228 -20.68 5.81 -12.04
N GLY A 229 -21.25 7.02 -11.95
CA GLY A 229 -21.76 7.59 -10.71
C GLY A 229 -22.90 6.78 -10.09
N LEU A 230 -23.85 6.32 -10.89
CA LEU A 230 -24.96 5.46 -10.45
C LEU A 230 -24.47 4.08 -10.01
N LEU A 231 -23.51 3.49 -10.71
CA LEU A 231 -22.85 2.25 -10.30
C LEU A 231 -22.14 2.41 -8.95
N ALA A 232 -21.39 3.51 -8.77
CA ALA A 232 -20.73 3.81 -7.50
C ALA A 232 -21.75 4.01 -6.37
N LEU A 233 -22.89 4.66 -6.64
CA LEU A 233 -23.97 4.84 -5.68
C LEU A 233 -24.63 3.51 -5.31
N MET A 234 -24.90 2.64 -6.28
CA MET A 234 -25.47 1.31 -6.04
C MET A 234 -24.52 0.40 -5.26
N ILE A 235 -23.22 0.47 -5.55
CA ILE A 235 -22.20 -0.21 -4.75
C ILE A 235 -22.24 0.34 -3.31
N TYR A 236 -22.27 1.66 -3.13
CA TYR A 236 -22.31 2.26 -1.80
C TYR A 236 -23.55 1.82 -1.00
N THR A 237 -24.74 1.86 -1.59
CA THR A 237 -25.99 1.48 -0.92
C THR A 237 -26.09 -0.01 -0.62
N THR A 238 -25.56 -0.88 -1.49
CA THR A 238 -25.53 -2.33 -1.24
C THR A 238 -24.51 -2.71 -0.17
N THR A 239 -23.41 -1.95 -0.02
CA THR A 239 -22.42 -2.20 1.03
C THR A 239 -22.79 -1.62 2.39
N GLY A 240 -23.41 -0.44 2.43
CA GLY A 240 -23.85 0.19 3.68
C GLY A 240 -24.96 -0.57 4.41
N ASN A 241 -25.64 -1.49 3.73
CA ASN A 241 -26.69 -2.32 4.30
C ASN A 241 -26.19 -3.67 4.87
N ILE A 242 -24.89 -3.96 4.76
CA ILE A 242 -24.25 -5.19 5.29
C ILE A 242 -23.51 -4.91 6.61
N ASP A 243 -23.16 -3.65 6.87
CA ASP A 243 -22.44 -3.20 8.08
C ASP A 243 -23.37 -2.57 9.14
N ALA A 244 -24.70 -2.69 8.99
CA ALA A 244 -25.75 -2.22 9.92
C ALA A 244 -26.57 -3.39 10.46
#